data_AF-A0A2U2DRH2-F1
#
_entry.id   AF-A0A2U2DRH2-F1
#
_cell.length_a   1.000
_cell.length_b   1.000
_cell.length_c   1.000
_cell.angle_alpha   90.00
_cell.angle_beta   90.00
_cell.angle_gamma   90.00
#
_symmetry.space_group_name_H-M   'P 1'
#
loop_
_entity.id
_entity.type
_entity.pdbx_description
1 polymer ?
#
loop_
_entity_poly.entity_id
_entity_poly.type
_entity_poly.pdbx_seq_one_letter_code
_entity_poly.pdbx_strand_id
1 'polypeptide(L)' 'MIKKSELNRMADVANDRGVTVWVEFEGRRYGVTPPAATPPLDDTEESDLDRELEAFKAKNGYR' A
#
# COMPACT_ATOMS: atom_id res chain seq x y z
N MET A 1 20.83 -12.29 -10.93
CA MET A 1 20.25 -11.04 -10.41
C MET A 1 19.39 -10.34 -11.47
N ILE A 2 18.14 -10.00 -11.13
CA ILE A 2 17.21 -9.25 -11.99
C ILE A 2 17.64 -7.78 -12.08
N LYS A 3 17.66 -7.21 -13.29
CA LYS A 3 18.01 -5.79 -13.51
C LYS A 3 16.84 -4.87 -13.16
N LYS A 4 17.14 -3.67 -12.65
CA LYS A 4 16.13 -2.63 -12.33
C LYS A 4 15.20 -2.32 -13.51
N SER A 5 15.72 -2.26 -14.73
CA SER A 5 14.93 -1.99 -15.93
C SER A 5 13.88 -3.07 -16.23
N GLU A 6 14.19 -4.32 -15.86
CA GLU A 6 13.30 -5.47 -16.06
C GLU A 6 12.18 -5.45 -15.02
N LEU A 7 12.53 -5.14 -13.77
CA LEU A 7 11.57 -4.93 -12.69
C LEU A 7 10.59 -3.79 -13.02
N ASN A 8 11.08 -2.69 -13.59
CA ASN A 8 10.24 -1.56 -14.00
C ASN A 8 9.25 -1.95 -15.10
N ARG A 9 9.66 -2.74 -16.10
CA ARG A 9 8.74 -3.26 -17.13
C ARG A 9 7.67 -4.16 -16.54
N MET A 10 8.04 -5.03 -15.60
CA MET A 10 7.08 -5.88 -14.92
C MET A 10 6.06 -5.07 -14.12
N ALA A 11 6.51 -4.00 -13.44
CA ALA A 11 5.64 -3.10 -12.71
C ALA A 11 4.67 -2.36 -13.65
N ASP A 12 5.14 -1.92 -14.81
CA ASP A 12 4.32 -1.26 -15.83
C ASP A 12 3.18 -2.19 -16.31
N VAL A 13 3.52 -3.44 -16.65
CA VAL A 13 2.52 -4.45 -17.07
C VAL A 13 1.55 -4.80 -15.93
N ALA A 14 2.05 -4.92 -14.71
CA ALA A 14 1.23 -5.23 -13.54
C ALA A 14 0.21 -4.12 -13.27
N ASN A 15 0.61 -2.86 -13.43
CA ASN A 15 -0.25 -1.69 -13.30
C ASN A 15 -1.25 -1.57 -14.44
N ASP A 16 -0.81 -1.70 -15.69
CA ASP A 16 -1.65 -1.59 -16.88
C ASP A 16 -2.80 -2.61 -16.85
N ARG A 17 -2.49 -3.85 -16.47
CA ARG A 17 -3.46 -4.95 -16.49
C ARG A 17 -4.16 -5.21 -15.18
N GLY A 18 -3.73 -4.56 -14.09
CA GLY A 18 -4.27 -4.80 -12.76
C GLY A 18 -4.05 -6.24 -12.26
N VAL A 19 -2.97 -6.90 -12.68
CA VAL A 19 -2.68 -8.31 -12.34
C VAL A 19 -1.30 -8.47 -11.73
N THR A 20 -1.13 -9.49 -10.89
CA THR A 20 0.21 -9.88 -10.41
C THR A 20 0.99 -10.60 -11.50
N VAL A 21 2.17 -10.07 -11.83
CA VAL A 21 3.12 -10.69 -12.76
C VAL A 21 4.12 -11.53 -11.98
N TRP A 22 4.34 -12.77 -12.42
CA TRP A 22 5.31 -13.68 -11.82
C TRP A 22 6.45 -13.97 -12.79
N VAL A 23 7.69 -13.95 -12.29
CA VAL A 23 8.87 -14.39 -13.04
C VAL A 23 9.69 -15.36 -12.22
N GLU A 24 10.29 -16.34 -12.88
CA GLU A 24 11.26 -17.25 -12.26
C GLU A 24 12.66 -16.86 -12.73
N PHE A 25 13.56 -16.65 -11.79
CA PHE A 25 14.95 -16.28 -12.04
C PHE A 25 15.86 -17.01 -11.04
N GLU A 26 16.88 -17.73 -11.54
CA GLU A 26 17.80 -18.52 -10.70
C GLU A 26 17.07 -19.52 -9.77
N GLY A 27 15.98 -20.13 -10.25
CA GLY A 27 15.15 -21.05 -9.45
C GLY A 27 14.35 -20.38 -8.33
N ARG A 28 14.29 -19.04 -8.31
CA ARG A 28 13.49 -18.25 -7.37
C ARG A 28 12.37 -17.54 -8.11
N ARG A 29 11.18 -17.56 -7.52
CA ARG A 29 9.98 -16.91 -8.07
C ARG A 29 9.80 -15.52 -7.46
N TYR A 30 9.67 -14.51 -8.31
CA TYR A 30 9.45 -13.11 -7.96
C TYR A 30 8.07 -12.66 -8.47
N GLY A 31 7.28 -12.05 -7.59
CA GLY A 31 5.97 -11.50 -7.91
C GLY A 31 5.99 -9.98 -7.87
N VAL A 32 5.37 -9.34 -8.86
CA VAL A 32 5.12 -7.89 -8.89
C VAL A 32 3.62 -7.70 -8.98
N THR A 33 3.04 -7.14 -7.93
CA THR A 33 1.61 -6.82 -7.83
C THR A 33 1.43 -5.32 -7.96
N PRO A 34 0.42 -4.83 -8.70
CA PRO A 34 0.10 -3.41 -8.71
C PRO A 34 -0.18 -2.91 -7.28
N PRO A 35 0.12 -1.64 -6.97
CA PRO A 35 -0.28 -1.08 -5.68
C PRO A 35 -1.81 -1.14 -5.61
N ALA A 36 -2.33 -1.55 -4.45
CA ALA A 36 -3.74 -1.39 -4.20
C ALA A 36 -4.09 0.08 -4.39
N ALA A 37 -5.20 0.36 -5.09
CA ALA A 37 -5.74 1.70 -5.09
C ALA A 37 -6.04 2.05 -3.63
N THR A 38 -5.19 2.87 -3.01
CA THR A 38 -5.49 3.41 -1.69
C THR A 38 -6.80 4.16 -1.88
N PRO A 39 -7.88 3.79 -1.18
CA PRO A 39 -9.06 4.64 -1.19
C PRO A 39 -8.60 6.04 -0.78
N PRO A 40 -9.18 7.11 -1.37
CA PRO A 40 -8.96 8.44 -0.81
C PRO A 40 -9.27 8.35 0.69
N LEU A 41 -8.37 8.88 1.52
CA LEU A 41 -8.67 9.04 2.93
C LEU A 41 -9.95 9.88 2.99
N ASP A 42 -11.05 9.29 3.46
CA ASP A 42 -12.29 10.03 3.62
C ASP A 42 -12.05 10.99 4.79
N ASP A 43 -11.94 12.30 4.52
CA ASP A 43 -11.73 13.36 5.53
C ASP A 43 -12.74 13.29 6.69
N THR A 44 -13.85 12.56 6.49
CA THR A 44 -14.87 12.28 7.50
C THR A 44 -14.36 11.36 8.62
N GLU A 45 -13.51 10.37 8.32
CA GLU A 45 -13.00 9.39 9.29
C GLU A 45 -11.93 9.99 10.23
N GLU A 46 -11.18 10.99 9.77
CA GLU A 46 -10.25 11.75 10.63
C GLU A 46 -10.99 12.45 11.77
N SER A 47 -12.18 13.01 11.49
CA SER A 47 -12.98 13.72 12.51
C SER A 47 -13.51 12.79 13.62
N ASP A 48 -13.78 11.52 13.32
CA ASP A 48 -14.21 10.54 14.32
C ASP A 48 -13.03 10.08 15.21
N LEU A 49 -11.85 9.88 14.61
CA LEU A 49 -10.63 9.51 15.34
C LEU A 49 -10.14 10.64 16.24
N ASP A 50 -10.18 11.89 15.77
CA ASP A 50 -9.84 13.06 16.59
C ASP A 50 -10.77 13.21 17.80
N ARG A 51 -12.07 13.05 17.59
CA ARG A 51 -13.07 13.09 18.67
C ARG A 51 -12.86 11.98 19.71
N GLU A 52 -12.55 10.76 19.27
CA GLU A 52 -12.26 9.64 20.18
C GLU A 52 -10.93 9.85 20.93
N LEU A 53 -9.91 10.41 20.28
CA LEU A 53 -8.63 10.74 20.89
C LEU A 53 -8.76 11.83 21.95
N GLU A 54 -9.55 12.88 21.70
CA GLU A 54 -9.83 13.94 22.67
C GLU A 54 -10.58 13.39 23.90
N ALA A 55 -11.59 12.56 23.69
CA ALA A 55 -12.31 11.90 24.77
C ALA A 55 -11.40 10.98 25.60
N PHE A 56 -10.49 10.26 24.94
CA PHE A 56 -9.51 9.40 25.60
C PHE A 56 -8.47 10.21 26.39
N LYS A 57 -7.94 11.30 25.84
CA LYS A 57 -7.00 12.20 26.53
C LYS A 57 -7.64 12.86 27.75
N ALA A 58 -8.88 13.32 27.63
CA ALA A 58 -9.65 13.91 28.73
C ALA A 58 -9.91 12.91 29.85
N LYS A 59 -10.19 11.64 29.51
CA LYS A 59 -10.45 10.58 30.48
C LYS A 59 -9.18 10.09 31.20
N ASN A 60 -8.02 10.14 30.55
CA ASN A 60 -6.77 9.61 31.07
C ASN A 60 -5.75 10.69 31.51
N GLY A 61 -6.14 11.97 31.48
CA GLY A 61 -5.33 13.07 32.01
C GLY A 61 -4.04 13.33 31.25
N TYR A 62 -3.97 12.96 29.97
CA TYR A 62 -2.83 13.32 29.12
C TYR A 62 -2.96 14.79 28.70
N ARG A 63 -2.04 15.63 29.19
CA ARG A 63 -1.87 17.04 28.81
C ARG A 63 -0.72 17.20 27.82
#